data_AF-A0A4Q6B0F2-F1
#
_entry.id   AF-A0A4Q6B0F2-F1
#
_cell.length_a   1.000
_cell.length_b   1.000
_cell.length_c   1.000
_cell.angle_alpha   90.00
_cell.angle_beta   90.00
_cell.angle_gamma   90.00
#
_symmetry.space_group_name_H-M   'P 1'
#
loop_
_entity.id
_entity.type
_entity.pdbx_description
1 polymer ?
#
loop_
_entity_poly.entity_id
_entity_poly.type
_entity_poly.pdbx_seq_one_letter_code
_entity_poly.pdbx_strand_id
1 'polypeptide(L)' 'MKHEFKTNINCGGCVSAVTPHLNAEKAISSWDVDIKDPNKVLTVETEELSAAQVAELVANAGFKAIPVTQ' A
#
# COMPACT_ATOMS: atom_id res chain seq x y z
N MET A 1 7.84 -5.22 -10.11
CA MET A 1 7.14 -6.36 -9.46
C MET A 1 5.89 -5.86 -8.78
N LYS A 2 4.85 -6.69 -8.60
CA LYS A 2 3.63 -6.29 -7.89
C LYS A 2 3.54 -6.97 -6.53
N HIS A 3 3.20 -6.20 -5.51
CA HIS A 3 2.98 -6.68 -4.15
C HIS A 3 1.58 -6.29 -3.69
N GLU A 4 0.90 -7.23 -3.07
CA GLU A 4 -0.44 -7.02 -2.54
C GLU A 4 -0.39 -7.03 -1.01
N PHE A 5 -1.16 -6.12 -0.42
CA PHE A 5 -1.20 -5.90 1.01
C PHE A 5 -2.63 -5.83 1.48
N LYS A 6 -2.94 -6.58 2.53
CA LYS A 6 -4.18 -6.40 3.27
C LYS A 6 -4.05 -5.16 4.15
N THR A 7 -4.88 -4.14 3.91
CA THR A 7 -4.84 -2.89 4.68
C THR A 7 -6.11 -2.67 5.50
N ASN A 8 -6.13 -1.63 6.34
CA ASN A 8 -7.38 -1.17 6.97
C ASN A 8 -8.02 0.03 6.24
N ILE A 9 -7.45 0.46 5.12
CA ILE A 9 -7.86 1.66 4.40
C ILE A 9 -9.22 1.41 3.76
N ASN A 10 -10.28 1.92 4.39
CA ASN A 10 -11.67 1.64 4.01
C ASN A 10 -12.49 2.89 3.64
N CYS A 11 -11.85 4.05 3.57
CA CYS A 11 -12.48 5.33 3.28
C CYS A 11 -11.66 6.09 2.23
N GLY A 12 -12.33 6.77 1.30
CA GLY A 12 -11.66 7.58 0.26
C GLY A 12 -10.79 8.70 0.84
N GLY A 13 -11.14 9.22 2.03
CA GLY A 13 -10.29 10.16 2.78
C GLY A 13 -8.97 9.52 3.25
N CYS A 14 -9.01 8.25 3.68
CA CYS A 14 -7.80 7.52 4.09
C CYS A 14 -6.89 7.20 2.89
N VAL A 15 -7.49 6.90 1.73
CA VAL A 15 -6.72 6.73 0.48
C VAL A 15 -5.98 8.02 0.13
N SER A 16 -6.67 9.17 0.23
CA SER A 16 -6.05 10.48 -0.02
C SER A 16 -4.93 10.80 0.97
N ALA A 17 -5.02 10.30 2.21
CA ALA A 17 -3.98 10.47 3.22
C ALA A 17 -2.73 9.60 2.95
N VAL A 18 -2.88 8.36 2.46
CA VAL A 18 -1.73 7.49 2.13
C VAL A 18 -1.09 7.84 0.78
N THR A 19 -1.87 8.44 -0.13
CA THR A 19 -1.45 8.85 -1.48
C THR A 19 -0.11 9.60 -1.51
N PRO A 20 0.08 10.70 -0.75
CA PRO A 20 1.34 11.43 -0.76
C PRO A 20 2.52 10.63 -0.20
N HIS A 21 2.29 9.68 0.70
CA HIS A 21 3.36 8.83 1.25
C HIS A 21 3.86 7.82 0.21
N LEU A 22 2.95 7.19 -0.53
CA LEU A 22 3.31 6.25 -1.59
C LEU A 22 3.90 6.97 -2.81
N ASN A 23 3.37 8.15 -3.17
CA ASN A 23 3.93 8.97 -4.25
C ASN A 23 5.25 9.66 -3.89
N ALA A 24 5.54 9.86 -2.60
CA ALA A 24 6.84 10.38 -2.16
C ALA A 24 7.96 9.35 -2.34
N GLU A 25 7.60 8.06 -2.40
CA GLU A 25 8.56 6.98 -2.57
C GLU A 25 8.92 6.80 -4.05
N LYS A 26 10.19 7.04 -4.39
CA LYS A 26 10.66 6.98 -5.78
C LYS A 26 10.75 5.56 -6.30
N ALA A 27 10.92 4.59 -5.40
CA ALA A 27 10.97 3.19 -5.76
C ALA A 27 9.59 2.61 -6.14
N ILE A 28 8.50 3.31 -5.84
CA ILE A 28 7.14 2.91 -6.22
C ILE A 28 6.83 3.47 -7.61
N SER A 29 6.57 2.57 -8.57
CA SER A 29 6.15 2.94 -9.92
C SER A 29 4.65 3.22 -10.01
N SER A 30 3.84 2.44 -9.28
CA SER A 30 2.39 2.64 -9.22
C SER A 30 1.81 1.97 -7.99
N TRP A 31 0.64 2.42 -7.55
CA TRP A 31 -0.09 1.80 -6.46
C TRP A 31 -1.60 2.02 -6.64
N ASP A 32 -2.40 1.11 -6.10
CA ASP A 32 -3.87 1.16 -6.15
C ASP A 32 -4.45 0.57 -4.86
N VAL A 33 -5.52 1.17 -4.35
CA VAL A 33 -6.24 0.64 -3.18
C VAL A 33 -7.63 0.20 -3.59
N ASP A 34 -7.87 -1.11 -3.54
CA ASP A 34 -9.18 -1.68 -3.73
C ASP A 34 -10.00 -1.64 -2.44
N ILE A 35 -10.70 -0.52 -2.25
CA ILE A 35 -11.66 -0.37 -1.15
C ILE A 35 -12.96 -1.16 -1.38
N LYS A 36 -13.20 -1.70 -2.58
CA LYS A 36 -14.37 -2.54 -2.85
C LYS A 36 -14.13 -3.96 -2.37
N ASP A 37 -12.87 -4.42 -2.37
CA ASP A 37 -12.49 -5.70 -1.81
C ASP A 37 -12.80 -5.75 -0.29
N PRO A 38 -13.42 -6.83 0.23
CA PRO A 38 -13.68 -6.97 1.65
C PRO A 38 -12.41 -6.92 2.51
N ASN A 39 -11.25 -7.25 1.93
CA ASN A 39 -9.94 -7.20 2.60
C ASN A 39 -9.20 -5.88 2.42
N LYS A 40 -9.73 -4.91 1.66
CA LYS A 40 -9.09 -3.60 1.44
C LYS A 40 -7.65 -3.76 0.96
N VAL A 41 -7.51 -4.37 -0.21
CA VAL A 41 -6.23 -4.75 -0.79
C VAL A 41 -5.56 -3.52 -1.38
N LEU A 42 -4.34 -3.23 -0.94
CA LEU A 42 -3.44 -2.27 -1.56
C LEU A 42 -2.49 -3.05 -2.47
N THR A 43 -2.47 -2.71 -3.75
CA THR A 43 -1.49 -3.23 -4.70
C THR A 43 -0.43 -2.17 -4.93
N VAL A 44 0.84 -2.53 -4.78
CA VAL A 44 1.99 -1.64 -5.03
C VAL A 44 2.90 -2.29 -6.06
N GLU A 45 3.23 -1.54 -7.10
CA GLU A 45 4.19 -1.90 -8.12
C GLU A 45 5.52 -1.19 -7.88
N THR A 46 6.55 -1.98 -7.62
CA THR A 46 7.91 -1.54 -7.31
C THR A 46 8.90 -2.60 -7.76
N GLU A 47 10.09 -2.19 -8.16
CA GLU A 47 11.16 -3.11 -8.59
C GLU A 47 12.29 -3.20 -7.56
N GLU A 48 12.41 -2.19 -6.68
CA GLU A 48 13.46 -2.11 -5.68
C GLU A 48 12.99 -2.53 -4.28
N LEU A 49 11.74 -2.21 -3.91
CA LEU A 49 11.24 -2.48 -2.58
C LEU A 49 10.67 -3.89 -2.47
N SER A 50 11.00 -4.53 -1.35
CA SER A 50 10.39 -5.80 -0.96
C SER A 50 9.06 -5.56 -0.27
N ALA A 51 8.20 -6.58 -0.25
CA ALA A 51 6.89 -6.46 0.41
C ALA A 51 6.99 -5.96 1.87
N ALA A 52 7.97 -6.42 2.65
CA ALA A 52 8.19 -5.94 4.01
C ALA A 52 8.48 -4.43 4.08
N GLN A 53 9.32 -3.91 3.17
CA GLN A 53 9.68 -2.48 3.13
C GLN A 53 8.47 -1.62 2.76
N VAL A 54 7.67 -2.06 1.79
CA VAL A 54 6.42 -1.38 1.43
C VAL A 54 5.44 -1.37 2.61
N ALA A 55 5.33 -2.49 3.34
CA ALA A 55 4.47 -2.56 4.52
C ALA A 55 4.91 -1.58 5.62
N GLU A 56 6.23 -1.44 5.85
CA GLU A 56 6.78 -0.43 6.78
C GLU A 56 6.48 1.00 6.33
N LEU A 57 6.57 1.28 5.03
CA LEU A 57 6.21 2.59 4.46
C LEU A 57 4.77 2.98 4.77
N VAL A 58 3.84 2.05 4.59
CA VAL A 58 2.42 2.25 4.90
C VAL A 58 2.20 2.37 6.42
N ALA A 59 2.95 1.61 7.23
CA ALA A 59 2.95 1.74 8.69
C ALA A 59 3.41 3.12 9.16
N ASN A 60 4.45 3.68 8.53
CA ASN A 60 4.93 5.04 8.78
C ASN A 60 3.91 6.12 8.40
N ALA A 61 3.04 5.85 7.42
CA ALA A 61 1.91 6.71 7.08
C ALA A 61 0.74 6.61 8.09
N GLY A 62 0.85 5.78 9.13
CA GLY A 62 -0.18 5.58 10.15
C GLY A 62 -1.23 4.52 9.80
N PHE A 63 -0.98 3.70 8.77
CA PHE A 63 -1.90 2.67 8.32
C PHE A 63 -1.30 1.27 8.47
N LYS A 64 -2.14 0.27 8.71
CA LYS A 64 -1.66 -1.11 8.77
C LYS A 64 -1.69 -1.71 7.37
N ALA A 65 -0.54 -2.19 6.88
CA ALA A 65 -0.44 -3.02 5.68
C ALA A 65 0.21 -4.34 6.05
N ILE A 66 -0.45 -5.44 5.71
CA ILE A 66 0.05 -6.80 5.94
C ILE A 66 0.30 -7.42 4.56
N PRO A 67 1.55 -7.76 4.21
CA PRO A 67 1.82 -8.42 2.93
C PRO A 67 1.07 -9.75 2.89
N VAL A 68 0.32 -9.98 1.82
CA VAL A 68 -0.22 -11.32 1.53
C VAL A 68 0.89 -12.11 0.86
N THR A 69 1.64 -12.86 1.66
CA THR A 69 2.59 -13.86 1.16
C THR A 69 1.83 -14.88 0.31
N GLN A 70 2.26 -15.05 -0.93
CA GLN A 70 1.87 -16.18 -1.77
C GLN A 70 2.90 -17.31 -1.63
#